data_AF-A0A2T3YS97-F1
#
_entry.id   AF-A0A2T3YS97-F1
#
_cell.length_a   1.000
_cell.length_b   1.000
_cell.length_c   1.000
_cell.angle_alpha   90.00
_cell.angle_beta   90.00
_cell.angle_gamma   90.00
#
_symmetry.space_group_name_H-M   'P 1'
#
loop_
_entity.id
_entity.type
_entity.pdbx_description
1 polymer ?
#
loop_
_entity_poly.entity_id
_entity_poly.type
_entity_poly.pdbx_seq_one_letter_code
_entity_poly.pdbx_strand_id
1 'polypeptide(L)'
;MSSFVTPGQQRYLRACMVCSIVMTYSRFRDEGCPNCEEFLHLIGSQDQIESCTSQVFEGLITLANPSKSWVAKWQRLDSYVPGVYAIKVSGQLPDEIRSSLEDEYRIQYIPYVYSIARYGDAFYVGVGWERDNKMADLMIFRRDGTQTEADA
;
A
#
# COMPACT_ATOMS: atom_id res chain seq x y z
N MET A 1 4.40 -17.03 -7.95
CA MET A 1 3.74 -16.48 -9.15
C MET A 1 4.68 -15.55 -9.89
N SER A 2 4.59 -15.48 -11.22
CA SER A 2 5.29 -14.46 -12.03
C SER A 2 4.44 -13.17 -12.10
N SER A 3 5.04 -12.04 -11.71
CA SER A 3 4.43 -10.69 -11.78
C SER A 3 4.69 -9.99 -13.12
N PHE A 4 5.13 -10.73 -14.15
CA PHE A 4 5.38 -10.15 -15.46
C PHE A 4 4.09 -9.66 -16.11
N VAL A 5 4.09 -8.41 -16.56
CA VAL A 5 2.98 -7.76 -17.27
C VAL A 5 3.52 -7.21 -18.58
N THR A 6 2.86 -7.55 -19.68
CA THR A 6 3.26 -7.05 -20.99
C THR A 6 3.06 -5.53 -21.09
N PRO A 7 3.86 -4.78 -21.86
CA PRO A 7 3.72 -3.32 -21.95
C PRO A 7 2.30 -2.86 -22.32
N GLY A 8 1.61 -3.59 -23.21
CA GLY A 8 0.24 -3.30 -23.61
C GLY A 8 -0.80 -3.48 -22.50
N GLN A 9 -0.46 -4.15 -21.39
CA GLN A 9 -1.34 -4.40 -20.27
C GLN A 9 -1.10 -3.46 -19.08
N GLN A 10 -0.10 -2.57 -19.14
CA GLN A 10 0.21 -1.65 -18.05
C GLN A 10 -0.96 -0.73 -17.66
N ARG A 11 -1.80 -0.34 -18.63
CA ARG A 11 -3.01 0.47 -18.38
C ARG A 11 -4.08 -0.24 -17.53
N TYR A 12 -3.99 -1.56 -17.39
CA TYR A 12 -4.91 -2.37 -16.59
C TYR A 12 -4.36 -2.66 -15.20
N LEU A 13 -3.18 -2.14 -14.85
CA LEU A 13 -2.63 -2.26 -13.51
C LEU A 13 -3.47 -1.45 -12.54
N ARG A 14 -3.70 -2.05 -11.38
CA ARG A 14 -4.34 -1.43 -10.23
C ARG A 14 -3.54 -1.79 -8.98
N ALA A 15 -3.52 -0.89 -8.01
CA ALA A 15 -2.94 -1.12 -6.70
C ALA A 15 -4.05 -1.32 -5.67
N CYS A 16 -3.94 -2.35 -4.82
CA CYS A 16 -4.84 -2.54 -3.69
C CYS A 16 -4.66 -1.40 -2.68
N MET A 17 -5.76 -0.77 -2.24
CA MET A 17 -5.68 0.34 -1.28
C MET A 17 -5.32 -0.12 0.15
N VAL A 18 -5.50 -1.41 0.48
CA VAL A 18 -5.15 -1.98 1.81
C VAL A 18 -3.71 -2.47 1.92
N CYS A 19 -3.13 -3.05 0.87
CA CYS A 19 -1.79 -3.64 0.94
C CYS A 19 -0.80 -3.12 -0.11
N SER A 20 -1.22 -2.21 -0.99
CA SER A 20 -0.46 -1.66 -2.12
C SER A 20 0.00 -2.65 -3.21
N ILE A 21 -0.38 -3.93 -3.17
CA ILE A 21 -0.01 -4.88 -4.23
C ILE A 21 -0.57 -4.45 -5.58
N VAL A 22 0.27 -4.52 -6.62
CA VAL A 22 -0.03 -4.10 -7.99
C VAL A 22 -0.24 -5.33 -8.86
N MET A 23 -1.45 -5.45 -9.41
CA MET A 23 -1.81 -6.52 -10.34
C MET A 23 -2.73 -5.98 -11.44
N THR A 24 -2.89 -6.75 -12.51
CA THR A 24 -3.89 -6.44 -13.54
C THR A 24 -5.30 -6.59 -12.99
N TYR A 25 -6.24 -5.78 -13.46
CA TYR A 25 -7.67 -5.91 -13.13
C TYR A 25 -8.18 -7.35 -13.24
N SER A 26 -7.83 -8.05 -14.32
CA SER A 26 -8.22 -9.45 -14.52
C SER A 26 -7.71 -10.38 -13.43
N ARG A 27 -6.52 -10.12 -12.86
CA ARG A 27 -5.97 -10.94 -11.76
C ARG A 27 -6.72 -10.69 -10.47
N PHE A 28 -7.07 -9.45 -10.15
CA PHE A 28 -7.94 -9.20 -9.00
C PHE A 28 -9.31 -9.89 -9.17
N ARG A 29 -9.87 -9.90 -10.38
CA ARG A 29 -11.14 -10.57 -10.66
C ARG A 29 -11.06 -12.09 -10.57
N ASP A 30 -10.00 -12.68 -11.08
CA ASP A 30 -9.89 -14.14 -11.26
C ASP A 30 -9.23 -14.82 -10.04
N GLU A 31 -8.26 -14.15 -9.39
CA GLU A 31 -7.43 -14.70 -8.29
C GLU A 31 -7.66 -13.97 -6.95
N GLY A 32 -8.26 -12.79 -6.95
CA GLY A 32 -8.42 -11.96 -5.75
C GLY A 32 -7.14 -11.22 -5.35
N CYS A 33 -7.18 -10.49 -4.23
CA CYS A 33 -5.96 -9.91 -3.64
C CYS A 33 -5.25 -10.95 -2.76
N PRO A 34 -3.99 -11.35 -3.05
CA PRO A 34 -3.34 -12.43 -2.29
C PRO A 34 -3.09 -12.10 -0.81
N ASN A 35 -3.15 -10.83 -0.42
CA ASN A 35 -2.99 -10.40 0.98
C ASN A 35 -4.31 -10.01 1.67
N CYS A 36 -5.38 -9.78 0.90
CA CYS A 36 -6.59 -9.10 1.41
C CYS A 36 -7.90 -9.77 0.99
N GLU A 37 -7.85 -10.87 0.23
CA GLU A 37 -9.06 -11.51 -0.30
C GLU A 37 -10.00 -11.99 0.80
N GLU A 38 -9.45 -12.40 1.95
CA GLU A 38 -10.19 -12.87 3.10
C GLU A 38 -11.26 -11.88 3.59
N PHE A 39 -11.02 -10.57 3.42
CA PHE A 39 -11.92 -9.52 3.91
C PHE A 39 -12.38 -8.54 2.83
N LEU A 40 -11.74 -8.48 1.66
CA LEU A 40 -12.19 -7.64 0.54
C LEU A 40 -13.13 -8.36 -0.43
N HIS A 41 -13.04 -9.69 -0.53
CA HIS A 41 -13.87 -10.51 -1.41
C HIS A 41 -13.94 -9.96 -2.85
N LEU A 42 -12.78 -9.80 -3.50
CA LEU A 42 -12.66 -9.21 -4.83
C LEU A 42 -13.01 -10.19 -5.95
N ILE A 43 -12.87 -11.50 -5.72
CA ILE A 43 -13.07 -12.52 -6.76
C ILE A 43 -14.50 -12.41 -7.33
N GLY A 44 -14.58 -12.27 -8.65
CA GLY A 44 -15.85 -12.14 -9.37
C GLY A 44 -16.61 -10.83 -9.17
N SER A 45 -16.16 -9.93 -8.29
CA SER A 45 -16.86 -8.68 -7.96
C SER A 45 -16.20 -7.46 -8.57
N GLN A 46 -16.78 -6.92 -9.64
CA GLN A 46 -16.25 -5.74 -10.33
C GLN A 46 -16.34 -4.49 -9.45
N ASP A 47 -17.45 -4.31 -8.75
CA ASP A 47 -17.71 -3.16 -7.88
C ASP A 47 -16.71 -3.10 -6.72
N GLN A 48 -16.41 -4.25 -6.10
CA GLN A 48 -15.41 -4.33 -5.03
C GLN A 48 -14.01 -4.02 -5.55
N ILE A 49 -13.65 -4.52 -6.74
CA ILE A 49 -12.34 -4.22 -7.34
C ILE A 49 -12.21 -2.72 -7.61
N GLU A 50 -13.24 -2.10 -8.18
CA GLU A 50 -13.21 -0.67 -8.49
C GLU A 50 -13.16 0.20 -7.22
N SER A 51 -13.84 -0.23 -6.16
CA SER A 51 -13.91 0.48 -4.88
C SER A 51 -12.71 0.25 -3.96
N CYS A 52 -12.01 -0.89 -4.09
CA CYS A 52 -10.92 -1.28 -3.21
C CYS A 52 -9.52 -1.17 -3.84
N THR A 53 -9.44 -0.91 -5.14
CA THR A 53 -8.17 -0.77 -5.87
C THR A 53 -8.15 0.48 -6.74
N SER A 54 -6.96 1.02 -7.01
CA SER A 54 -6.80 2.25 -7.78
C SER A 54 -5.89 2.07 -8.98
N GLN A 55 -6.26 2.67 -10.12
CA GLN A 55 -5.37 2.81 -11.28
C GLN A 55 -4.33 3.92 -11.11
N VAL A 56 -4.51 4.79 -10.11
CA VAL A 56 -3.64 5.93 -9.86
C VAL A 56 -2.72 5.57 -8.69
N PHE A 57 -1.51 5.13 -9.01
CA PHE A 57 -0.47 4.80 -8.05
C PHE A 57 0.90 5.28 -8.57
N GLU A 58 1.84 5.48 -7.66
CA GLU A 58 3.17 6.01 -7.97
C GLU A 58 4.25 5.13 -7.35
N GLY A 59 5.36 4.95 -8.08
CA GLY A 59 6.50 4.13 -7.66
C GLY A 59 6.18 2.63 -7.62
N LEU A 60 7.14 1.79 -7.99
CA LEU A 60 7.01 0.35 -7.95
C LEU A 60 8.16 -0.27 -7.14
N ILE A 61 7.82 -1.22 -6.28
CA ILE A 61 8.74 -2.02 -5.49
C ILE A 61 8.53 -3.48 -5.89
N THR A 62 9.60 -4.16 -6.31
CA THR A 62 9.58 -5.61 -6.50
C THR A 62 10.15 -6.27 -5.26
N LEU A 63 9.30 -6.94 -4.47
CA LEU A 63 9.69 -7.64 -3.26
C LEU A 63 9.87 -9.13 -3.51
N ALA A 64 11.11 -9.61 -3.41
CA ALA A 64 11.43 -11.03 -3.49
C ALA A 64 11.37 -11.73 -2.13
N ASN A 65 11.84 -11.06 -1.06
CA ASN A 65 11.79 -11.58 0.31
C ASN A 65 11.39 -10.45 1.28
N PRO A 66 10.09 -10.32 1.58
CA PRO A 66 9.58 -9.26 2.45
C PRO A 66 10.20 -9.28 3.86
N SER A 67 10.25 -10.44 4.51
CA SER A 67 10.79 -10.60 5.88
C SER A 67 12.23 -10.10 6.10
N LYS A 68 13.05 -10.07 5.04
CA LYS A 68 14.46 -9.65 5.10
C LYS A 68 14.72 -8.26 4.51
N SER A 69 13.73 -7.67 3.87
CA SER A 69 13.88 -6.40 3.17
C SER A 69 13.62 -5.23 4.10
N TRP A 70 14.62 -4.36 4.28
CA TRP A 70 14.43 -3.09 4.98
C TRP A 70 13.34 -2.23 4.31
N VAL A 71 13.30 -2.21 2.97
CA VAL A 71 12.25 -1.50 2.21
C VAL A 71 10.86 -2.05 2.53
N ALA A 72 10.74 -3.37 2.71
CA ALA A 72 9.45 -3.98 3.05
C ALA A 72 9.01 -3.59 4.47
N LYS A 73 9.91 -3.62 5.45
CA LYS A 73 9.61 -3.16 6.81
C LYS A 73 9.13 -1.71 6.82
N TRP A 74 9.89 -0.84 6.14
CA TRP A 74 9.56 0.58 6.04
C TRP A 74 8.20 0.84 5.39
N GLN A 75 7.82 -0.01 4.44
CA GLN A 75 6.56 0.09 3.72
C GLN A 75 5.42 -0.72 4.36
N ARG A 76 5.64 -1.34 5.52
CA ARG A 76 4.69 -2.26 6.19
C ARG A 76 4.26 -3.42 5.30
N LEU A 77 5.19 -3.93 4.50
CA LEU A 77 4.99 -5.04 3.57
C LEU A 77 5.68 -6.33 4.03
N ASP A 78 6.37 -6.33 5.16
CA ASP A 78 7.24 -7.41 5.63
C ASP A 78 6.50 -8.72 5.94
N SER A 79 5.19 -8.65 6.21
CA SER A 79 4.30 -9.80 6.42
C SER A 79 3.57 -10.28 5.16
N TYR A 80 3.66 -9.54 4.04
CA TYR A 80 2.94 -9.86 2.81
C TYR A 80 3.69 -10.83 1.89
N VAL A 81 3.01 -11.31 0.85
CA VAL A 81 3.60 -12.22 -0.14
C VAL A 81 4.64 -11.52 -1.02
N PRO A 82 5.60 -12.25 -1.62
CA PRO A 82 6.45 -11.71 -2.66
C PRO A 82 5.62 -11.22 -3.86
N GLY A 83 5.96 -10.05 -4.42
CA GLY A 83 5.16 -9.42 -5.47
C GLY A 83 5.65 -8.03 -5.85
N VAL A 84 4.84 -7.35 -6.65
CA VAL A 84 5.06 -5.95 -7.04
C VAL A 84 4.10 -5.08 -6.25
N TYR A 85 4.61 -4.05 -5.59
CA TYR A 85 3.86 -3.16 -4.72
C TYR A 85 4.05 -1.71 -5.16
N ALA A 86 3.03 -0.87 -4.96
CA ALA A 86 3.12 0.56 -5.20
C ALA A 86 3.80 1.25 -4.01
N ILE A 87 4.52 2.33 -4.27
CA ILE A 87 5.00 3.19 -3.18
C ILE A 87 3.79 3.94 -2.62
N LYS A 88 3.04 4.64 -3.48
CA LYS A 88 1.87 5.43 -3.11
C LYS A 88 0.65 4.96 -3.89
N VAL A 89 -0.50 4.92 -3.24
CA VAL A 89 -1.80 4.59 -3.85
C VAL A 89 -2.76 5.75 -3.62
N SER A 90 -3.31 6.30 -4.70
CA SER A 90 -4.31 7.37 -4.60
C SER A 90 -5.71 6.79 -4.50
N GLY A 91 -6.48 7.26 -3.52
CA GLY A 91 -7.85 6.82 -3.26
C GLY A 91 -8.08 6.61 -1.77
N GLN A 92 -9.34 6.44 -1.39
CA GLN A 92 -9.76 6.08 -0.05
C GLN A 92 -10.75 4.93 -0.16
N LEU A 93 -10.66 3.97 0.76
CA LEU A 93 -11.69 2.94 0.88
C LEU A 93 -13.02 3.57 1.31
N PRO A 94 -14.16 3.07 0.80
CA PRO A 94 -15.47 3.43 1.31
C PRO A 94 -15.57 3.21 2.83
N ASP A 95 -16.30 4.09 3.51
CA ASP A 95 -16.47 4.03 4.97
C ASP A 95 -17.03 2.69 5.44
N GLU A 96 -17.96 2.10 4.68
CA GLU A 96 -18.51 0.77 4.98
C GLU A 96 -17.42 -0.31 5.04
N ILE A 97 -16.51 -0.32 4.07
CA ILE A 97 -15.41 -1.29 4.03
C ILE A 97 -14.42 -1.02 5.16
N ARG A 98 -14.14 0.26 5.46
CA ARG A 98 -13.29 0.64 6.60
C ARG A 98 -13.88 0.17 7.92
N SER A 99 -15.19 0.36 8.14
CA SER A 99 -15.88 -0.11 9.34
C SER A 99 -15.84 -1.64 9.44
N SER A 100 -16.10 -2.37 8.36
CA SER A 100 -15.98 -3.84 8.37
C SER A 100 -14.58 -4.32 8.72
N LEU A 101 -13.52 -3.68 8.20
CA LEU A 101 -12.13 -4.03 8.54
C LEU A 101 -11.86 -3.91 10.05
N GLU A 102 -12.32 -2.83 10.68
CA GLU A 102 -12.08 -2.55 12.10
C GLU A 102 -12.97 -3.43 13.02
N ASP A 103 -14.26 -3.58 12.66
CA ASP A 103 -15.26 -4.22 13.50
C ASP A 103 -15.23 -5.75 13.43
N GLU A 104 -15.01 -6.32 12.25
CA GLU A 104 -15.04 -7.77 12.03
C GLU A 104 -13.64 -8.38 12.10
N TYR A 105 -12.67 -7.75 11.44
CA TYR A 105 -11.32 -8.31 11.27
C TYR A 105 -10.28 -7.72 12.23
N ARG A 106 -10.64 -6.67 13.00
CA ARG A 106 -9.71 -5.93 13.88
C ARG A 106 -8.49 -5.38 13.13
N ILE A 107 -8.68 -5.04 11.86
CA ILE A 107 -7.65 -4.47 10.99
C ILE A 107 -7.81 -2.96 10.99
N GLN A 108 -6.79 -2.24 11.48
CA GLN A 108 -6.73 -0.80 11.34
C GLN A 108 -6.31 -0.43 9.92
N TYR A 109 -7.18 0.29 9.20
CA TYR A 109 -6.85 0.76 7.85
C TYR A 109 -5.87 1.95 7.91
N ILE A 110 -4.71 1.81 7.27
CA ILE A 110 -3.74 2.89 7.12
C ILE A 110 -3.42 3.11 5.63
N PRO A 111 -3.76 4.27 5.05
CA PRO A 111 -3.60 4.50 3.61
C PRO A 111 -2.12 4.55 3.19
N TYR A 112 -1.82 4.15 1.95
CA TYR A 112 -0.48 4.27 1.33
C TYR A 112 -0.32 5.65 0.70
N VAL A 113 -0.43 6.69 1.51
CA VAL A 113 -0.16 8.07 1.10
C VAL A 113 1.19 8.51 1.65
N TYR A 114 1.92 9.29 0.85
CA TYR A 114 3.20 9.85 1.21
C TYR A 114 3.04 11.34 1.52
N SER A 115 3.47 11.74 2.71
CA SER A 115 3.68 13.14 3.04
C SER A 115 5.17 13.38 3.22
N ILE A 116 5.70 14.40 2.55
CA ILE A 116 7.07 14.87 2.76
C ILE A 116 6.97 16.28 3.34
N ALA A 117 7.40 16.44 4.59
CA ALA A 117 7.57 17.74 5.22
C ALA A 117 9.06 18.05 5.36
N ARG A 118 9.43 19.32 5.29
CA ARG A 118 10.81 19.77 5.48
C ARG A 118 10.86 20.73 6.66
N TYR A 119 11.68 20.42 7.66
CA TYR A 119 11.99 21.33 8.75
C TYR A 119 13.51 21.49 8.84
N GLY A 120 14.00 22.69 8.55
CA GLY A 120 15.45 22.98 8.52
C GLY A 120 16.21 22.13 7.49
N ASP A 121 17.15 21.33 7.99
CA ASP A 121 18.00 20.40 7.24
C ASP A 121 17.45 18.95 7.21
N ALA A 122 16.31 18.70 7.87
CA ALA A 122 15.66 17.40 7.93
C ALA A 122 14.45 17.32 6.98
N PHE A 123 14.32 16.16 6.33
CA PHE A 123 13.14 15.74 5.57
C PHE A 123 12.40 14.67 6.35
N TYR A 124 11.11 14.89 6.52
CA TYR A 124 10.19 14.06 7.27
C TYR A 124 9.32 13.34 6.25
N VAL A 125 9.47 12.03 6.14
CA VAL A 125 8.67 11.21 5.24
C VAL A 125 7.72 10.39 6.10
N GLY A 126 6.43 10.70 5.99
CA GLY A 126 5.37 9.98 6.69
C GLY A 126 4.58 9.09 5.73
N VAL A 127 4.25 7.88 6.17
CA VAL A 127 3.34 6.97 5.45
C VAL A 127 1.99 6.95 6.19
N GLY A 128 0.88 7.32 5.52
CA GLY A 128 -0.47 7.25 6.12
C GLY A 128 -1.08 8.55 6.68
N TRP A 129 -0.75 9.71 6.12
CA TRP A 129 -1.28 11.01 6.56
C TRP A 129 -2.79 11.20 6.29
N GLU A 130 -3.59 11.27 7.35
CA GLU A 130 -4.97 11.81 7.34
C GLU A 130 -5.11 12.76 8.55
N ARG A 131 -5.95 13.81 8.42
CA ARG A 131 -5.94 15.14 9.10
C ARG A 131 -5.79 15.21 10.64
N ASP A 132 -5.75 14.10 11.37
CA ASP A 132 -5.82 14.06 12.84
C ASP A 132 -4.48 13.83 13.56
N ASN A 133 -3.36 14.20 12.92
CA ASN A 133 -2.05 14.36 13.60
C ASN A 133 -1.46 13.10 14.25
N LYS A 134 -1.87 11.89 13.87
CA LYS A 134 -1.21 10.65 14.31
C LYS A 134 -0.25 10.17 13.22
N MET A 135 1.04 10.38 13.45
CA MET A 135 2.10 9.78 12.63
C MET A 135 2.04 8.26 12.86
N ALA A 136 1.66 7.49 11.85
CA ALA A 136 1.75 6.03 11.95
C ALA A 136 3.22 5.60 11.90
N ASP A 137 3.99 6.13 10.92
CA ASP A 137 5.43 5.90 10.77
C ASP A 137 6.09 7.15 10.17
N LEU A 138 7.15 7.66 10.81
CA LEU A 138 7.86 8.89 10.40
C LEU A 138 9.36 8.61 10.23
N MET A 139 9.87 8.70 8.99
CA MET A 139 11.31 8.75 8.76
C MET A 139 11.82 10.16 8.82
N ILE A 140 12.94 10.33 9.52
CA ILE A 140 13.72 11.55 9.45
C ILE A 140 14.99 11.26 8.65
N PHE A 141 15.08 11.88 7.48
CA PHE A 141 16.28 11.92 6.67
C PHE A 141 16.99 13.26 6.88
N ARG A 142 18.24 13.23 7.34
CA ARG A 142 19.07 14.43 7.48
C ARG A 142 20.07 14.56 6.32
N ARG A 143 20.56 15.78 6.10
CA ARG A 143 21.56 16.08 5.04
C ARG A 143 22.87 15.33 5.20
N ASP A 144 23.22 14.94 6.42
CA ASP A 144 24.41 14.12 6.72
C ASP A 144 24.21 12.63 6.37
N GLY A 145 23.06 12.26 5.82
CA GLY A 145 22.71 10.89 5.46
C GLY A 145 22.22 10.04 6.63
N THR A 146 22.13 10.61 7.84
CA THR A 146 21.57 9.89 8.99
C THR A 146 20.07 9.66 8.79
N GLN A 147 19.65 8.44 9.10
CA GLN A 147 18.27 8.00 9.08
C GLN A 147 17.89 7.59 10.49
N THR A 148 16.87 8.23 11.04
CA THR A 148 16.30 7.86 12.33
C THR A 148 14.81 7.66 12.17
N GLU A 149 14.33 6.52 12.67
CA GLU A 149 12.92 6.24 12.87
C GLU A 149 12.47 7.10 14.06
N ALA A 150 11.44 7.92 13.88
CA ALA A 150 10.86 8.63 15.02
C ALA A 150 9.88 7.70 15.70
N ASP A 151 10.23 7.22 16.90
CA ASP A 151 9.31 6.49 17.76
C ASP A 151 8.08 7.39 18.03
N ALA A 152 6.89 6.90 17.67
CA ALA A 152 5.61 7.56 17.92
C ALA A 152 5.21 7.54 19.40
#